data_AF-A0A6B2CNK7-F1
#
_entry.id   AF-A0A6B2CNK7-F1
#
_cell.length_a   1.000
_cell.length_b   1.000
_cell.length_c   1.000
_cell.angle_alpha   90.00
_cell.angle_beta   90.00
_cell.angle_gamma   90.00
#
_symmetry.space_group_name_H-M   'P 1'
#
loop_
_entity.id
_entity.type
_entity.pdbx_description
1 polymer ?
#
loop_
_entity_poly.entity_id
_entity_poly.type
_entity_poly.pdbx_seq_one_letter_code
_entity_poly.pdbx_strand_id
1 'polypeptide(L)'
;MSADSERTPGQVICSRCKRRRALYLRTSSGEALCIHCLRDEVIRQASRSLASAGLSLRATLLVPLSSFAPSASLLAAVLTASIEKRFKSRVLVAVPSFYEDLSSSFKLPEGLEGVA
;
A
#
# COMPACT_ATOMS: atom_id res chain seq x y z
N MET A 1 -14.50 0.61 34.73
CA MET A 1 -13.41 0.98 33.80
C MET A 1 -14.04 1.30 32.46
N SER A 2 -13.72 2.47 31.92
CA SER A 2 -14.67 3.36 31.26
C SER A 2 -14.68 3.23 29.73
N ALA A 3 -15.91 3.18 29.18
CA ALA A 3 -16.39 3.81 27.95
C ALA A 3 -15.40 4.09 26.80
N ASP A 4 -15.01 3.06 26.03
CA ASP A 4 -14.27 3.24 24.76
C ASP A 4 -14.87 2.46 23.57
N SER A 5 -16.16 2.07 23.67
CA SER A 5 -16.75 1.10 22.74
C SER A 5 -17.32 1.66 21.42
N GLU A 6 -17.39 2.97 21.20
CA GLU A 6 -18.09 3.53 20.01
C GLU A 6 -17.36 4.70 19.36
N ARG A 7 -16.05 4.58 19.10
CA ARG A 7 -15.34 5.54 18.25
C ARG A 7 -15.53 5.21 16.77
N THR A 8 -16.52 5.81 16.15
CA THR A 8 -16.76 5.69 14.70
C THR A 8 -15.60 6.30 13.90
N PRO A 9 -15.02 5.61 12.91
CA PRO A 9 -14.00 6.18 12.02
C PRO A 9 -14.54 7.44 11.35
N GLY A 10 -13.85 8.57 11.48
CA GLY A 10 -14.26 9.87 10.93
C GLY A 10 -14.52 10.99 11.94
N GLN A 11 -14.76 10.69 13.22
CA GLN A 11 -14.97 11.71 14.28
C GLN A 11 -13.76 11.91 15.19
N VAL A 12 -12.77 11.02 15.13
CA VAL A 12 -11.60 11.01 16.01
C VAL A 12 -10.39 11.59 15.28
N ILE A 13 -9.55 12.37 15.97
CA ILE A 13 -8.29 12.87 15.41
C ILE A 13 -7.24 11.75 15.41
N CYS A 14 -6.39 11.71 14.39
CA CYS A 14 -5.30 10.75 14.30
C CYS A 14 -4.37 10.83 15.53
N SER A 15 -4.19 9.70 16.20
CA SER A 15 -3.35 9.57 17.40
C SER A 15 -1.88 9.94 17.16
N ARG A 16 -1.38 9.75 15.93
CA ARG A 16 0.03 10.01 15.59
C ARG A 16 0.32 11.45 15.20
N CYS A 17 -0.35 11.96 14.18
CA CYS A 17 -0.08 13.32 13.70
C CYS A 17 -0.87 14.39 14.45
N LYS A 18 -1.94 14.03 15.17
CA LYS A 18 -2.84 14.92 15.93
C LYS A 18 -3.42 16.09 15.12
N ARG A 19 -3.37 16.02 13.79
CA ARG A 19 -3.79 17.11 12.87
C ARG A 19 -5.00 16.75 12.02
N ARG A 20 -5.06 15.52 11.52
CA ARG A 20 -6.07 15.06 10.55
C ARG A 20 -7.06 14.12 11.21
N ARG A 21 -8.28 14.03 10.65
CA ARG A 21 -9.27 13.02 11.05
C ARG A 21 -8.74 11.61 10.77
N ALA A 22 -8.98 10.71 11.71
CA ALA A 22 -8.68 9.29 11.57
C ALA A 22 -9.75 8.64 10.70
N LEU A 23 -9.30 7.80 9.77
CA LEU A 23 -10.15 7.00 8.87
C LEU A 23 -10.07 5.51 9.18
N TYR A 24 -9.13 5.13 10.05
CA TYR A 24 -8.91 3.75 10.45
C TYR A 24 -8.68 3.65 11.95
N LEU A 25 -9.31 2.69 12.60
CA LEU A 25 -9.09 2.35 14.00
C LEU A 25 -8.43 0.97 14.07
N ARG A 26 -7.23 0.92 14.64
CA ARG A 26 -6.48 -0.32 14.76
C ARG A 26 -6.93 -1.09 15.99
N THR A 27 -7.69 -2.16 15.79
CA THR A 27 -8.26 -3.00 16.86
C THR A 27 -7.22 -3.53 17.85
N SER A 28 -6.02 -3.88 17.37
CA SER A 28 -4.97 -4.46 18.21
C SER A 28 -4.33 -3.48 19.20
N SER A 29 -4.42 -2.18 18.98
CA SER A 29 -3.70 -1.15 19.76
C SER A 29 -4.57 0.03 20.19
N GLY A 30 -5.79 0.13 19.68
CA GLY A 30 -6.66 1.29 19.85
C GLY A 30 -6.20 2.54 19.09
N GLU A 31 -5.14 2.48 18.29
CA GLU A 31 -4.64 3.65 17.54
C GLU A 31 -5.64 4.08 16.45
N ALA A 32 -6.00 5.37 16.43
CA ALA A 32 -6.77 5.99 15.36
C ALA A 32 -5.82 6.64 14.35
N LEU A 33 -5.83 6.20 13.10
CA LEU A 33 -4.88 6.62 12.06
C LEU A 33 -5.59 7.36 10.92
N CYS A 34 -5.00 8.49 10.50
CA CYS A 34 -5.35 9.10 9.21
C CYS A 34 -4.70 8.33 8.06
N ILE A 35 -5.17 8.53 6.84
CA ILE A 35 -4.68 7.81 5.65
C ILE A 35 -3.16 7.90 5.45
N HIS A 36 -2.56 9.07 5.71
CA HIS A 36 -1.11 9.25 5.58
C HIS A 36 -0.33 8.45 6.62
N CYS A 37 -0.70 8.57 7.90
CA CYS A 37 -0.02 7.84 8.97
C CYS A 37 -0.22 6.33 8.85
N LEU A 38 -1.40 5.89 8.37
CA LEU A 38 -1.66 4.49 8.07
C LEU A 38 -0.75 3.98 6.95
N ARG A 39 -0.68 4.72 5.83
CA ARG A 39 0.20 4.39 4.70
C ARG A 39 1.66 4.28 5.14
N ASP A 40 2.16 5.25 5.90
CA ASP A 40 3.54 5.26 6.39
C ASP A 40 3.82 4.09 7.33
N GLU A 41 2.85 3.71 8.17
CA GLU A 41 2.95 2.55 9.05
C GLU A 41 3.04 1.24 8.26
N VAL A 42 2.14 1.04 7.30
CA VAL A 42 2.13 -0.14 6.44
C VAL A 42 3.45 -0.26 5.68
N ILE A 43 3.92 0.82 5.05
CA ILE A 43 5.21 0.82 4.33
C ILE A 43 6.36 0.48 5.28
N ARG A 44 6.38 1.06 6.48
CA ARG A 44 7.46 0.81 7.46
C ARG A 44 7.47 -0.63 7.95
N GLN A 45 6.30 -1.19 8.28
CA GLN A 45 6.19 -2.57 8.75
C GLN A 45 6.58 -3.55 7.65
N ALA A 46 6.04 -3.37 6.43
CA ALA A 46 6.39 -4.21 5.29
C ALA A 46 7.90 -4.14 4.96
N SER A 47 8.49 -2.94 4.97
CA SER A 47 9.94 -2.77 4.78
C SER A 47 10.76 -3.53 5.82
N ARG A 48 10.33 -3.52 7.09
CA ARG A 48 11.01 -4.23 8.17
C ARG A 48 10.91 -5.74 7.99
N SER A 49 9.72 -6.25 7.66
CA SER A 49 9.50 -7.68 7.43
C SER A 49 10.31 -8.19 6.24
N LEU A 50 10.37 -7.43 5.14
CA LEU A 50 11.17 -7.80 3.96
C LEU A 50 12.67 -7.75 4.24
N ALA A 51 13.13 -6.72 4.97
CA ALA A 51 14.52 -6.66 5.41
C ALA A 51 14.90 -7.85 6.29
N SER A 52 14.02 -8.27 7.21
CA SER A 52 14.27 -9.45 8.05
C SER A 52 14.20 -10.78 7.29
N ALA A 53 13.44 -10.83 6.18
CA ALA A 53 13.33 -12.02 5.34
C ALA A 53 14.53 -12.21 4.40
N GLY A 54 15.49 -11.27 4.39
CA GLY A 54 16.70 -11.38 3.57
C GLY A 54 16.42 -11.33 2.07
N LEU A 55 15.29 -10.75 1.63
CA LEU A 55 15.06 -10.55 0.20
C LEU A 55 16.21 -9.74 -0.40
N SER A 56 16.81 -10.29 -1.44
CA SER A 56 17.98 -9.73 -2.10
C SER A 56 17.73 -8.28 -2.49
N LEU A 57 18.65 -7.40 -2.09
CA LEU A 57 18.78 -6.06 -2.64
C LEU A 57 18.82 -6.20 -4.18
N ARG A 58 17.95 -5.48 -4.90
CA ARG A 58 17.82 -5.49 -6.38
C ARG A 58 17.08 -6.69 -6.99
N ALA A 59 16.03 -7.19 -6.36
CA ALA A 59 15.14 -8.14 -7.02
C ALA A 59 14.28 -7.46 -8.11
N THR A 60 13.83 -8.24 -9.09
CA THR A 60 12.74 -7.83 -9.99
C THR A 60 11.48 -8.52 -9.52
N LEU A 61 10.49 -7.75 -9.07
CA LEU A 61 9.23 -8.27 -8.56
C LEU A 61 8.14 -8.09 -9.61
N LEU A 62 7.41 -9.15 -9.89
CA LEU A 62 6.27 -9.14 -10.80
C LEU A 62 4.97 -9.09 -10.00
N VAL A 63 4.12 -8.10 -10.28
CA VAL A 63 2.78 -7.98 -9.68
C VAL A 63 1.74 -8.17 -10.78
N PRO A 64 1.02 -9.30 -10.81
CA PRO A 64 -0.02 -9.52 -11.80
C PRO A 64 -1.28 -8.70 -11.50
N LEU A 65 -1.82 -8.05 -12.53
CA LEU A 65 -3.16 -7.47 -12.45
C LEU A 65 -4.19 -8.59 -12.57
N SER A 66 -4.93 -8.81 -11.48
CA SER A 66 -6.05 -9.74 -11.50
C SER A 66 -7.23 -9.14 -12.26
N SER A 67 -7.92 -9.96 -13.05
CA SER A 67 -9.20 -9.60 -13.69
C SER A 67 -10.30 -9.30 -12.67
N PHE A 68 -10.24 -9.94 -11.50
CA PHE A 68 -11.28 -9.87 -10.48
C PHE A 68 -11.20 -8.59 -9.62
N ALA A 69 -9.99 -8.08 -9.38
CA ALA A 69 -9.78 -6.90 -8.55
C ALA A 69 -8.59 -6.05 -9.06
N PRO A 70 -8.69 -5.45 -10.26
CA PRO A 70 -7.59 -4.74 -10.90
C PRO A 70 -7.08 -3.55 -10.06
N SER A 71 -7.99 -2.82 -9.41
CA SER A 71 -7.63 -1.70 -8.53
C SER A 71 -6.85 -2.13 -7.29
N ALA A 72 -7.17 -3.30 -6.72
CA ALA A 72 -6.44 -3.86 -5.58
C ALA A 72 -5.05 -4.34 -6.00
N SER A 73 -4.93 -5.00 -7.16
CA SER A 73 -3.64 -5.41 -7.73
C SER A 73 -2.73 -4.22 -8.02
N LEU A 74 -3.27 -3.13 -8.55
CA LEU A 74 -2.53 -1.88 -8.77
C LEU A 74 -2.10 -1.24 -7.47
N LEU A 75 -2.99 -1.17 -6.47
CA LEU A 75 -2.64 -0.66 -5.16
C LEU A 75 -1.51 -1.48 -4.54
N ALA A 76 -1.57 -2.81 -4.66
CA ALA A 76 -0.50 -3.69 -4.24
C ALA A 76 0.81 -3.36 -4.98
N ALA A 77 0.79 -3.20 -6.30
CA ALA A 77 1.96 -2.80 -7.07
C ALA A 77 2.57 -1.47 -6.59
N VAL A 78 1.74 -0.45 -6.36
CA VAL A 78 2.17 0.86 -5.86
C VAL A 78 2.81 0.77 -4.47
N LEU A 79 2.20 -0.02 -3.58
CA LEU A 79 2.72 -0.22 -2.24
C LEU A 79 4.05 -0.98 -2.30
N THR A 80 4.12 -2.06 -3.08
CA THR A 80 5.35 -2.83 -3.30
C THR A 80 6.45 -1.93 -3.84
N ALA A 81 6.19 -1.14 -4.89
CA ALA A 81 7.17 -0.19 -5.42
C ALA A 81 7.61 0.86 -4.40
N SER A 82 6.68 1.36 -3.57
CA SER A 82 7.00 2.32 -2.50
C SER A 82 7.92 1.72 -1.42
N ILE A 83 7.72 0.45 -1.10
CA ILE A 83 8.54 -0.29 -0.12
C ILE A 83 9.91 -0.62 -0.72
N GLU A 84 9.91 -1.09 -1.96
CA GLU A 84 11.06 -1.60 -2.70
C GLU A 84 12.01 -0.53 -3.23
N LYS A 85 11.55 0.73 -3.32
CA LYS A 85 12.41 1.90 -3.55
C LYS A 85 13.62 1.93 -2.61
N ARG A 86 13.50 1.40 -1.38
CA ARG A 86 14.60 1.32 -0.41
C ARG A 86 15.65 0.25 -0.75
N PHE A 87 15.27 -0.79 -1.49
CA PHE A 87 16.11 -1.95 -1.78
C PHE A 87 16.68 -1.96 -3.20
N LYS A 88 16.45 -0.88 -3.98
CA LYS A 88 16.83 -0.74 -5.40
C LYS A 88 16.23 -1.83 -6.30
N SER A 89 15.14 -2.44 -5.86
CA SER A 89 14.42 -3.47 -6.61
C SER A 89 13.52 -2.82 -7.67
N ARG A 90 13.27 -3.53 -8.77
CA ARG A 90 12.35 -3.10 -9.84
C ARG A 90 11.02 -3.80 -9.64
N VAL A 91 9.92 -3.06 -9.78
CA VAL A 91 8.57 -3.62 -9.72
C VAL A 91 7.96 -3.52 -11.09
N LEU A 92 7.69 -4.68 -11.68
CA LEU A 92 7.03 -4.86 -12.95
C LEU A 92 5.57 -5.22 -12.70
N VAL A 93 4.66 -4.60 -13.44
CA VAL A 93 3.24 -4.93 -13.39
C VAL A 93 2.92 -5.76 -14.61
N ALA A 94 2.51 -7.02 -14.40
CA ALA A 94 2.04 -7.85 -15.50
C ALA A 94 0.59 -7.46 -15.80
N VAL A 95 0.37 -6.87 -16.99
CA VAL A 95 -0.93 -6.41 -17.44
C VAL A 95 -1.48 -7.45 -18.41
N PRO A 96 -2.56 -8.16 -18.08
CA PRO A 96 -3.17 -9.10 -18.99
C PRO A 96 -3.59 -8.43 -20.31
N SER A 97 -3.50 -9.16 -21.42
CA SER A 97 -3.81 -8.65 -22.77
C SER A 97 -5.22 -8.07 -22.92
N PHE A 98 -6.20 -8.56 -22.15
CA PHE A 98 -7.56 -7.99 -22.15
C PHE A 98 -7.64 -6.57 -21.55
N TYR A 99 -6.56 -6.06 -20.95
CA TYR A 99 -6.40 -4.67 -20.50
C TYR A 99 -5.49 -3.85 -21.42
N GLU A 100 -4.92 -4.40 -22.50
CA GLU A 100 -4.04 -3.66 -23.42
C GLU A 100 -4.76 -2.45 -24.04
N ASP A 101 -6.03 -2.57 -24.41
CA ASP A 101 -6.83 -1.46 -24.94
C ASP A 101 -7.07 -0.35 -23.90
N LEU A 102 -7.04 -0.70 -22.61
CA LEU A 102 -7.17 0.24 -21.49
C LEU A 102 -5.84 0.91 -21.12
N SER A 103 -4.69 0.39 -21.58
CA SER A 103 -3.36 0.92 -21.27
C SER A 103 -3.17 2.37 -21.74
N SER A 104 -3.88 2.78 -22.79
CA SER A 104 -3.90 4.15 -23.31
C SER A 104 -4.57 5.14 -22.34
N SER A 105 -5.49 4.65 -21.49
CA SER A 105 -6.18 5.41 -20.45
C SER A 105 -5.58 5.19 -19.05
N PHE A 106 -4.84 4.10 -18.85
CA PHE A 106 -4.31 3.68 -17.58
C PHE A 106 -2.84 4.10 -17.43
N LYS A 107 -2.60 5.34 -16.99
CA LYS A 107 -1.25 5.77 -16.61
C LYS A 107 -0.80 5.02 -15.36
N LEU A 108 0.17 4.12 -15.51
CA LEU A 108 0.85 3.53 -14.37
C LEU A 108 1.47 4.66 -13.52
N PRO A 109 1.27 4.65 -12.20
CA PRO A 109 1.89 5.62 -11.32
C PRO A 109 3.42 5.54 -11.40
N GLU A 110 4.07 6.70 -11.22
CA GLU A 110 5.51 6.86 -11.45
C GLU A 110 6.37 5.79 -10.73
N GLY A 111 7.20 5.11 -11.51
CA GLY A 111 8.14 4.07 -11.03
C GLY A 111 7.65 2.63 -11.18
N LEU A 112 6.49 2.41 -11.80
CA LEU A 112 6.04 1.09 -12.26
C LEU A 112 6.25 0.95 -13.77
N GLU A 113 6.84 -0.17 -14.18
CA GLU A 113 6.93 -0.55 -15.59
C GLU A 113 5.90 -1.64 -15.88
N GLY A 114 5.09 -1.44 -16.93
CA GLY A 114 4.16 -2.46 -17.39
C GLY A 114 4.88 -3.46 -18.28
N VAL A 115 4.60 -4.74 -18.08
CA VAL A 115 5.00 -5.82 -18.99
C VAL A 115 3.72 -6.52 -19.43
N ALA A 116 3.51 -6.60 -20.74
CA ALA A 116 2.41 -7.35 -21.35
C ALA A 116 2.72 -8.86 -21.32
#